data_AF-A0A4S4KZD1-F1
#
_entry.id   AF-A0A4S4KZD1-F1
#
_cell.length_a   1.000
_cell.length_b   1.000
_cell.length_c   1.000
_cell.angle_alpha   90.00
_cell.angle_beta   90.00
_cell.angle_gamma   90.00
#
_symmetry.space_group_name_H-M   'P 1'
#
loop_
_entity.id
_entity.type
_entity.pdbx_description
1 polymer ?
#
loop_
_entity_poly.entity_id
_entity_poly.type
_entity_poly.pdbx_seq_one_letter_code
_entity_poly.pdbx_strand_id
1 'polypeptide(L)'
;MLPAPVSSRHRQFRKPSTAGVAPRTVWSYRLHLLSARSRATNLAVLLLTASLALSLIVNIRHWLLGRTLDYDGQLRHSGNPSVLGTGRYGPVKSIEDTMDRSTELQKLDHLVVVVGHGVWLGNDAGEVLDEHSWVLERYPSGGGVQTRIEAFTAHIRKGAELAEADPKSLLVFSGGATQASTPISESVSYFSLAIALSLLVPPSSSSVLRPSSAHLTTYERTATEEYALDSFQNLLFSIARFRTVTNHYPKRMTVVGYAIKEDRFDELHRAALRWPAKNWHYVGIDMEDAQQHKQAIQGERTNGYLPYSYDLYGCHEMLLEKRRARNRHHHAHPYHIAAPEIAPLLEWCPGIDAAADSRGRLAFGPEKSKNVPIGKADSYSQVFDGPLPWDDL
;
A
#
# COMPACT_ATOMS: atom_id res chain seq x y z
N MET A 1 -60.69 25.81 56.31
CA MET A 1 -60.31 27.23 56.43
C MET A 1 -58.79 27.32 56.36
N LEU A 2 -58.26 27.98 55.32
CA LEU A 2 -56.82 28.22 55.12
C LEU A 2 -56.33 29.35 56.05
N PRO A 3 -55.09 29.29 56.55
CA PRO A 3 -54.30 30.47 56.88
C PRO A 3 -53.37 30.87 55.72
N ALA A 4 -53.17 32.19 55.63
CA ALA A 4 -52.62 32.97 54.53
C ALA A 4 -51.08 32.85 54.34
N PRO A 5 -50.50 33.36 53.22
CA PRO A 5 -49.14 33.06 52.80
C PRO A 5 -48.09 33.87 53.54
N VAL A 6 -46.96 33.23 53.89
CA VAL A 6 -45.81 33.90 54.49
C VAL A 6 -44.91 34.46 53.39
N SER A 7 -44.92 35.79 53.34
CA SER A 7 -44.05 36.70 52.60
C SER A 7 -42.58 36.23 52.52
N SER A 8 -42.09 36.06 51.29
CA SER A 8 -40.67 35.94 50.99
C SER A 8 -39.97 37.27 51.23
N ARG A 9 -39.24 37.40 52.36
CA ARG A 9 -38.29 38.50 52.55
C ARG A 9 -37.10 38.32 51.60
N HIS A 10 -37.15 39.00 50.46
CA HIS A 10 -35.96 39.28 49.66
C HIS A 10 -34.97 40.08 50.52
N ARG A 11 -33.96 39.41 51.08
CA ARG A 11 -32.73 40.09 51.51
C ARG A 11 -32.03 40.55 50.25
N GLN A 12 -32.11 41.84 49.95
CA GLN A 12 -31.26 42.49 48.97
C GLN A 12 -29.80 42.23 49.37
N PHE A 13 -29.08 41.45 48.57
CA PHE A 13 -27.63 41.42 48.61
C PHE A 13 -27.14 42.81 48.21
N ARG A 14 -26.83 43.66 49.21
CA ARG A 14 -26.05 44.86 48.97
C ARG A 14 -24.68 44.42 48.45
N LYS A 15 -24.44 44.59 47.15
CA LYS A 15 -23.08 44.57 46.61
C LYS A 15 -22.30 45.66 47.35
N PRO A 16 -21.12 45.38 47.92
CA PRO A 16 -20.23 46.43 48.38
C PRO A 16 -19.93 47.31 47.16
N SER A 17 -20.23 48.61 47.28
CA SER A 17 -19.88 49.61 46.29
C SER A 17 -18.36 49.63 46.12
N THR A 18 -17.86 49.41 44.92
CA THR A 18 -16.44 49.57 44.56
C THR A 18 -16.07 51.03 44.28
N ALA A 19 -16.92 51.99 44.67
CA ALA A 19 -16.60 53.40 44.58
C ALA A 19 -15.59 53.76 45.68
N GLY A 20 -14.30 53.65 45.36
CA GLY A 20 -13.21 54.12 46.22
C GLY A 20 -11.96 53.24 46.28
N VAL A 21 -11.86 52.16 45.50
CA VAL A 21 -10.72 51.23 45.56
C VAL A 21 -9.87 51.35 44.29
N ALA A 22 -8.56 51.61 44.46
CA ALA A 22 -7.62 51.84 43.36
C ALA A 22 -7.51 50.63 42.39
N PRO A 23 -7.17 50.82 41.10
CA PRO A 23 -7.15 49.75 40.09
C PRO A 23 -6.23 48.57 40.43
N ARG A 24 -5.11 48.83 41.13
CA ARG A 24 -4.14 47.81 41.55
C ARG A 24 -4.70 46.79 42.55
N THR A 25 -5.75 47.14 43.27
CA THR A 25 -6.40 46.30 44.29
C THR A 25 -7.54 45.42 43.77
N VAL A 26 -7.96 45.61 42.51
CA VAL A 26 -9.02 44.78 41.89
C VAL A 26 -8.47 43.44 41.40
N TRP A 27 -7.23 43.44 40.88
CA TRP A 27 -6.58 42.22 40.37
C TRP A 27 -6.18 41.27 41.49
N SER A 28 -5.63 41.81 42.59
CA SER A 28 -5.31 41.04 43.79
C SER A 28 -6.57 40.44 44.44
N TYR A 29 -7.69 41.16 44.42
CA TYR A 29 -8.98 40.65 44.91
C TYR A 29 -9.54 39.51 44.04
N ARG A 30 -9.44 39.60 42.70
CA ARG A 30 -9.85 38.52 41.79
C ARG A 30 -8.97 37.28 41.93
N LEU A 31 -7.66 37.45 42.08
CA LEU A 31 -6.74 36.34 42.36
C LEU A 31 -7.06 35.69 43.71
N HIS A 32 -7.37 36.48 44.75
CA HIS A 32 -7.79 35.95 46.05
C HIS A 32 -9.09 35.16 46.02
N LEU A 33 -10.03 35.53 45.13
CA LEU A 33 -11.28 34.79 44.88
C LEU A 33 -11.03 33.48 44.12
N LEU A 34 -10.10 33.48 43.16
CA LEU A 34 -9.69 32.28 42.42
C LEU A 34 -8.84 31.32 43.29
N SER A 35 -8.07 31.86 44.23
CA SER A 35 -7.28 31.09 45.20
C SER A 35 -8.03 30.82 46.51
N ALA A 36 -9.29 31.27 46.64
CA ALA A 36 -10.10 31.00 47.81
C ALA A 36 -10.39 29.51 47.89
N ARG A 37 -10.19 28.93 49.08
CA ARG A 37 -10.37 27.49 49.37
C ARG A 37 -11.85 27.11 49.31
N SER A 38 -12.38 26.94 48.12
CA SER A 38 -13.60 26.17 47.89
C SER A 38 -13.22 24.69 47.93
N ARG A 39 -13.85 23.89 48.80
CA ARG A 39 -13.62 22.44 48.82
C ARG A 39 -13.95 21.79 47.47
N ALA A 40 -14.85 22.40 46.69
CA ALA A 40 -15.21 21.95 45.35
C ALA A 40 -14.10 22.21 44.31
N THR A 41 -13.32 23.30 44.43
CA THR A 41 -12.23 23.58 43.48
C THR A 41 -11.02 22.68 43.73
N ASN A 42 -10.68 22.41 44.99
CA ASN A 42 -9.60 21.47 45.31
C ASN A 42 -9.95 20.04 44.89
N LEU A 43 -11.20 19.60 45.11
CA LEU A 43 -11.68 18.29 44.64
C LEU A 43 -11.63 18.20 43.11
N ALA A 44 -12.08 19.22 42.39
CA ALA A 44 -12.04 19.25 40.93
C ALA A 44 -10.60 19.18 40.39
N VAL A 45 -9.67 19.93 40.98
CA VAL A 45 -8.24 19.87 40.61
C VAL A 45 -7.66 18.49 40.90
N LEU A 46 -8.01 17.87 42.03
CA LEU A 46 -7.53 16.53 42.40
C LEU A 46 -8.09 15.45 41.45
N LEU A 47 -9.37 15.55 41.07
CA LEU A 47 -9.98 14.63 40.11
C LEU A 47 -9.40 14.78 38.71
N LEU A 48 -9.17 16.02 38.24
CA LEU A 48 -8.57 16.29 36.92
C LEU A 48 -7.10 15.88 36.85
N THR A 49 -6.34 16.08 37.93
CA THR A 49 -4.95 15.61 38.00
C THR A 49 -4.87 14.09 38.09
N ALA A 50 -5.77 13.44 38.85
CA ALA A 50 -5.86 11.98 38.90
C ALA A 50 -6.27 11.37 37.55
N SER A 51 -7.23 11.98 36.84
CA SER A 51 -7.64 11.50 35.51
C SER A 51 -6.54 11.70 34.47
N LEU A 52 -5.85 12.83 34.49
CA LEU A 52 -4.68 13.09 33.65
C LEU A 52 -3.55 12.08 33.95
N ALA A 53 -3.24 11.85 35.23
CA ALA A 53 -2.21 10.90 35.64
C ALA A 53 -2.57 9.47 35.23
N LEU A 54 -3.82 9.05 35.40
CA LEU A 54 -4.30 7.75 34.94
C LEU A 54 -4.20 7.62 33.42
N SER A 55 -4.61 8.66 32.68
CA SER A 55 -4.49 8.69 31.22
C SER A 55 -3.03 8.60 30.78
N LEU A 56 -2.13 9.33 31.43
CA LEU A 56 -0.69 9.29 31.15
C LEU A 56 -0.11 7.92 31.46
N ILE A 57 -0.45 7.31 32.59
CA ILE A 57 0.01 5.97 32.97
C ILE A 57 -0.49 4.92 31.98
N VAL A 58 -1.76 4.99 31.56
CA VAL A 58 -2.31 4.05 30.56
C VAL A 58 -1.61 4.21 29.22
N ASN A 59 -1.37 5.44 28.75
CA ASN A 59 -0.68 5.68 27.48
C ASN A 59 0.80 5.32 27.53
N ILE A 60 1.51 5.65 28.61
CA ILE A 60 2.91 5.23 28.82
C ILE A 60 3.00 3.71 28.94
N ARG A 61 2.08 3.08 29.68
CA ARG A 61 2.00 1.62 29.78
C ARG A 61 1.71 1.00 28.42
N HIS A 62 0.81 1.56 27.61
CA HIS A 62 0.55 1.08 26.27
C HIS A 62 1.75 1.26 25.35
N TRP A 63 2.49 2.36 25.45
CA TRP A 63 3.72 2.59 24.68
C TRP A 63 4.87 1.68 25.13
N LEU A 64 5.05 1.46 26.43
CA LEU A 64 6.10 0.60 27.00
C LEU A 64 5.78 -0.89 26.82
N LEU A 65 4.53 -1.33 27.07
CA LEU A 65 4.11 -2.72 26.92
C LEU A 65 3.70 -3.09 25.50
N GLY A 66 3.25 -2.13 24.69
CA GLY A 66 3.02 -2.32 23.26
C GLY A 66 4.32 -2.64 22.52
N ARG A 67 5.47 -2.15 23.01
CA ARG A 67 6.79 -2.57 22.53
C ARG A 67 7.21 -3.97 22.99
N THR A 68 6.60 -4.54 24.03
CA THR A 68 6.93 -5.90 24.52
C THR A 68 5.95 -6.98 24.07
N LEU A 69 4.79 -6.61 23.50
CA LEU A 69 3.83 -7.57 22.94
C LEU A 69 3.95 -7.76 21.42
N ASP A 70 4.72 -6.92 20.72
CA ASP A 70 5.09 -7.09 19.31
C ASP A 70 6.46 -7.77 19.11
N TYR A 71 7.09 -8.23 20.19
CA TYR A 71 8.37 -8.94 20.14
C TYR A 71 8.28 -10.33 20.79
N ASP A 72 7.27 -11.10 20.39
CA ASP A 72 7.27 -12.56 20.55
C ASP A 72 6.83 -13.21 19.22
N GLY A 73 7.46 -12.76 18.12
CA GLY A 73 7.35 -13.35 16.79
C GLY A 73 8.17 -14.64 16.60
N GLN A 74 8.66 -15.24 17.69
CA GLN A 74 9.41 -16.49 17.65
C GLN A 74 9.08 -17.35 18.87
N LEU A 75 7.92 -18.02 18.90
CA LEU A 75 7.80 -19.34 19.52
C LEU A 75 6.45 -19.98 19.12
N ARG A 76 6.57 -21.06 18.34
CA ARG A 76 5.57 -22.13 18.13
C ARG A 76 4.41 -21.87 17.15
N HIS A 77 4.70 -21.87 15.86
CA HIS A 77 3.79 -22.45 14.86
C HIS A 77 4.44 -23.64 14.14
N SER A 78 4.82 -24.63 14.94
CA SER A 78 4.77 -26.04 14.53
C SER A 78 3.41 -26.59 14.94
N GLY A 79 2.36 -26.19 14.22
CA GLY A 79 1.03 -26.74 14.35
C GLY A 79 0.70 -27.49 13.08
N ASN A 80 0.98 -28.79 13.06
CA ASN A 80 0.40 -29.69 12.07
C ASN A 80 -1.13 -29.47 12.02
N PRO A 81 -1.75 -29.25 10.86
CA PRO A 81 -3.19 -29.34 10.72
C PRO A 81 -3.57 -30.82 10.64
N SER A 82 -3.38 -31.53 11.74
CA SER A 82 -3.82 -32.92 11.85
C SER A 82 -4.60 -33.09 13.14
N VAL A 83 -5.82 -32.56 13.19
CA VAL A 83 -6.82 -32.98 14.18
C VAL A 83 -8.23 -32.84 13.60
N LEU A 84 -8.71 -33.92 12.97
CA LEU A 84 -10.10 -34.36 13.15
C LEU A 84 -10.32 -34.55 14.65
N GLY A 85 -10.91 -33.57 15.31
CA GLY A 85 -11.16 -33.63 16.75
C GLY A 85 -11.87 -32.38 17.22
N THR A 86 -13.09 -32.58 17.68
CA THR A 86 -13.95 -31.60 18.36
C THR A 86 -13.17 -30.66 19.28
N GLY A 87 -12.99 -29.41 18.88
CA GLY A 87 -12.30 -28.40 19.70
C GLY A 87 -12.73 -27.01 19.25
N ARG A 88 -13.42 -26.29 20.14
CA ARG A 88 -13.92 -24.93 19.90
C ARG A 88 -12.79 -24.03 19.39
N TYR A 89 -12.95 -23.48 18.18
CA TYR A 89 -12.18 -22.33 17.74
C TYR A 89 -12.34 -21.23 18.78
N GLY A 90 -11.23 -20.83 19.42
CA GLY A 90 -11.22 -19.63 20.26
C GLY A 90 -11.55 -18.39 19.41
N PRO A 91 -11.89 -17.25 20.03
CA PRO A 91 -12.10 -16.02 19.28
C PRO A 91 -10.81 -15.69 18.49
N VAL A 92 -11.00 -15.38 17.21
CA VAL A 92 -9.97 -14.80 16.34
C VAL A 92 -9.38 -13.57 17.04
N LYS A 93 -8.05 -13.51 17.24
CA LYS A 93 -7.42 -12.38 17.94
C LYS A 93 -7.12 -11.24 16.97
N SER A 94 -6.86 -11.56 15.71
CA SER A 94 -6.62 -10.60 14.63
C SER A 94 -7.18 -11.11 13.29
N ILE A 95 -7.46 -10.21 12.34
CA ILE A 95 -7.83 -10.61 10.96
C ILE A 95 -6.73 -11.48 10.33
N GLU A 96 -5.47 -11.26 10.68
CA GLU A 96 -4.35 -12.07 10.19
C GLU A 96 -4.46 -13.54 10.64
N ASP A 97 -5.02 -13.82 11.83
CA ASP A 97 -5.26 -15.19 12.30
C ASP A 97 -6.29 -15.95 11.44
N THR A 98 -7.05 -15.25 10.60
CA THR A 98 -8.01 -15.86 9.67
C THR A 98 -7.37 -16.31 8.35
N MET A 99 -6.11 -15.94 8.10
CA MET A 99 -5.40 -16.30 6.88
C MET A 99 -4.78 -17.70 7.03
N ASP A 100 -5.38 -18.69 6.38
CA ASP A 100 -4.76 -20.01 6.26
C ASP A 100 -3.59 -19.95 5.26
N ARG A 101 -2.37 -20.14 5.79
CA ARG A 101 -1.15 -20.15 5.00
C ARG A 101 -0.57 -21.55 5.05
N SER A 102 -0.83 -22.34 4.00
CA SER A 102 -0.33 -23.71 3.92
C SER A 102 1.19 -23.74 4.08
N THR A 103 1.71 -24.79 4.71
CA THR A 103 3.17 -24.95 4.88
C THR A 103 3.91 -25.01 3.55
N GLU A 104 3.22 -25.35 2.46
CA GLU A 104 3.79 -25.35 1.11
C GLU A 104 3.92 -23.94 0.52
N LEU A 105 2.97 -23.03 0.79
CA LEU A 105 3.09 -21.62 0.36
C LEU A 105 4.26 -20.92 1.06
N GLN A 106 4.55 -21.27 2.30
CA GLN A 106 5.69 -20.73 3.07
C GLN A 106 7.06 -21.23 2.58
N LYS A 107 7.10 -22.18 1.63
CA LYS A 107 8.36 -22.66 1.02
C LYS A 107 8.71 -21.92 -0.27
N LEU A 108 7.79 -21.14 -0.82
CA LEU A 108 8.02 -20.37 -2.04
C LEU A 108 9.04 -19.29 -1.74
N ASP A 109 10.06 -19.12 -2.57
CA ASP A 109 11.13 -18.13 -2.36
C ASP A 109 11.43 -17.26 -3.59
N HIS A 110 10.67 -17.44 -4.67
CA HIS A 110 10.85 -16.74 -5.93
C HIS A 110 9.57 -16.03 -6.35
N LEU A 111 9.63 -14.72 -6.55
CA LEU A 111 8.51 -13.93 -7.06
C LEU A 111 8.61 -13.81 -8.59
N VAL A 112 7.61 -14.29 -9.33
CA VAL A 112 7.45 -14.05 -10.76
C VAL A 112 6.34 -13.04 -10.96
N VAL A 113 6.64 -11.86 -11.50
CA VAL A 113 5.68 -10.77 -11.72
C VAL A 113 5.37 -10.64 -13.20
N VAL A 114 4.10 -10.65 -13.58
CA VAL A 114 3.65 -10.25 -14.92
C VAL A 114 2.95 -8.90 -14.79
N VAL A 115 3.51 -7.86 -15.42
CA VAL A 115 2.98 -6.50 -15.28
C VAL A 115 1.85 -6.21 -16.28
N GLY A 116 0.76 -5.66 -15.78
CA GLY A 116 -0.44 -5.32 -16.56
C GLY A 116 -0.26 -4.05 -17.40
N HIS A 117 -0.89 -4.05 -18.58
CA HIS A 117 -0.88 -2.93 -19.54
C HIS A 117 -2.24 -2.71 -20.23
N GLY A 118 -3.27 -3.46 -19.85
CA GLY A 118 -4.60 -3.43 -20.46
C GLY A 118 -5.53 -4.43 -19.78
N VAL A 119 -6.83 -4.28 -20.01
CA VAL A 119 -7.85 -5.13 -19.38
C VAL A 119 -8.54 -5.96 -20.45
N TRP A 120 -8.48 -7.28 -20.34
CA TRP A 120 -9.29 -8.19 -21.14
C TRP A 120 -10.66 -8.43 -20.46
N LEU A 121 -11.74 -8.26 -21.22
CA LEU A 121 -13.14 -8.40 -20.79
C LEU A 121 -13.81 -9.64 -21.40
N GLY A 122 -13.10 -10.38 -22.25
CA GLY A 122 -13.64 -11.57 -22.88
C GLY A 122 -13.89 -12.70 -21.87
N ASN A 123 -14.61 -13.73 -22.33
CA ASN A 123 -14.95 -14.89 -21.52
C ASN A 123 -14.43 -16.22 -22.08
N ASP A 124 -13.94 -16.22 -23.33
CA ASP A 124 -13.49 -17.41 -24.05
C ASP A 124 -12.13 -17.20 -24.73
N ALA A 125 -11.36 -18.28 -24.88
CA ALA A 125 -10.04 -18.25 -25.51
C ALA A 125 -10.07 -17.76 -26.98
N GLY A 126 -11.18 -17.95 -27.68
CA GLY A 126 -11.38 -17.47 -29.05
C GLY A 126 -11.50 -15.95 -29.17
N GLU A 127 -11.86 -15.25 -28.07
CA GLU A 127 -12.01 -13.79 -28.03
C GLU A 127 -10.70 -13.06 -27.70
N VAL A 128 -9.60 -13.79 -27.50
CA VAL A 128 -8.34 -13.19 -27.08
C VAL A 128 -7.79 -12.23 -28.13
N LEU A 129 -7.96 -12.56 -29.41
CA LEU A 129 -7.54 -11.69 -30.52
C LEU A 129 -8.64 -10.72 -30.96
N ASP A 130 -9.81 -10.70 -30.31
CA ASP A 130 -10.85 -9.72 -30.59
C ASP A 130 -10.54 -8.41 -29.85
N GLU A 131 -10.22 -7.36 -30.61
CA GLU A 131 -9.93 -6.04 -30.07
C GLU A 131 -11.09 -5.46 -29.22
N HIS A 132 -12.34 -5.85 -29.50
CA HIS A 132 -13.50 -5.39 -28.74
C HIS A 132 -13.58 -5.98 -27.33
N SER A 133 -12.91 -7.11 -27.11
CA SER A 133 -12.78 -7.73 -25.80
C SER A 133 -11.64 -7.11 -24.97
N TRP A 134 -10.99 -6.04 -25.45
CA TRP A 134 -9.92 -5.36 -24.72
C TRP A 134 -10.21 -3.88 -24.46
N VAL A 135 -9.93 -3.45 -23.23
CA VAL A 135 -9.86 -2.04 -22.84
C VAL A 135 -8.39 -1.64 -22.74
N LEU A 136 -7.93 -0.87 -23.72
CA LEU A 136 -6.53 -0.43 -23.83
C LEU A 136 -6.42 1.09 -23.82
N GLU A 137 -5.27 1.58 -23.34
CA GLU A 137 -4.89 2.97 -23.55
C GLU A 137 -4.71 3.23 -25.06
N ARG A 138 -5.28 4.34 -25.55
CA ARG A 138 -5.25 4.71 -26.97
C ARG A 138 -3.88 5.29 -27.33
N TYR A 139 -3.19 4.67 -28.29
CA TYR A 139 -2.04 5.31 -28.91
C TYR A 139 -2.50 6.44 -29.84
N PRO A 140 -1.82 7.59 -29.86
CA PRO A 140 -2.14 8.69 -30.77
C PRO A 140 -2.13 8.29 -32.26
N SER A 141 -1.35 7.27 -32.63
CA SER A 141 -1.20 6.76 -34.00
C SER A 141 -2.33 5.80 -34.44
N GLY A 142 -3.22 5.37 -33.54
CA GLY A 142 -4.39 4.54 -33.86
C GLY A 142 -4.13 3.11 -34.33
N GLY A 143 -2.87 2.70 -34.54
CA GLY A 143 -2.48 1.34 -34.92
C GLY A 143 -1.96 0.49 -33.76
N GLY A 144 -1.74 -0.80 -33.99
CA GLY A 144 -1.00 -1.66 -33.06
C GLY A 144 -1.80 -2.29 -31.95
N VAL A 145 -3.12 -2.34 -32.06
CA VAL A 145 -3.95 -2.98 -31.04
C VAL A 145 -3.67 -4.49 -31.05
N GLN A 146 -3.76 -5.14 -32.21
CA GLN A 146 -3.47 -6.56 -32.38
C GLN A 146 -2.08 -6.99 -31.84
N THR A 147 -1.00 -6.32 -32.26
CA THR A 147 0.36 -6.68 -31.84
C THR A 147 0.62 -6.45 -30.35
N ARG A 148 -0.12 -5.53 -29.72
CA ARG A 148 -0.12 -5.35 -28.26
C ARG A 148 -0.84 -6.49 -27.55
N ILE A 149 -2.02 -6.88 -28.04
CA ILE A 149 -2.79 -8.00 -27.52
C ILE A 149 -1.95 -9.28 -27.56
N GLU A 150 -1.23 -9.51 -28.66
CA GLU A 150 -0.28 -10.62 -28.81
C GLU A 150 0.86 -10.53 -27.79
N ALA A 151 1.46 -9.35 -27.60
CA ALA A 151 2.50 -9.15 -26.60
C ALA A 151 1.98 -9.41 -25.17
N PHE A 152 0.80 -8.91 -24.80
CA PHE A 152 0.19 -9.16 -23.48
C PHE A 152 -0.07 -10.65 -23.27
N THR A 153 -0.59 -11.33 -24.28
CA THR A 153 -0.82 -12.77 -24.24
C THR A 153 0.49 -13.53 -24.07
N ALA A 154 1.57 -13.10 -24.76
CA ALA A 154 2.89 -13.67 -24.61
C ALA A 154 3.48 -13.43 -23.21
N HIS A 155 3.26 -12.27 -22.60
CA HIS A 155 3.66 -11.98 -21.22
C HIS A 155 3.01 -12.96 -20.23
N ILE A 156 1.70 -13.17 -20.36
CA ILE A 156 0.93 -14.10 -19.53
C ILE A 156 1.42 -15.53 -19.70
N ARG A 157 1.60 -15.99 -20.96
CA ARG A 157 2.16 -17.32 -21.26
C ARG A 157 3.53 -17.50 -20.64
N LYS A 158 4.42 -16.52 -20.79
CA LYS A 158 5.78 -16.63 -20.27
C LYS A 158 5.81 -16.63 -18.74
N GLY A 159 4.98 -15.83 -18.09
CA GLY A 159 4.83 -15.86 -16.64
C GLY A 159 4.36 -17.22 -16.12
N ALA A 160 3.35 -17.80 -16.75
CA ALA A 160 2.87 -19.15 -16.42
C ALA A 160 3.94 -20.23 -16.67
N GLU A 161 4.66 -20.16 -17.80
CA GLU A 161 5.76 -21.07 -18.11
C GLU A 161 6.87 -21.03 -17.05
N LEU A 162 7.32 -19.83 -16.65
CA LEU A 162 8.34 -19.66 -15.61
C LEU A 162 7.85 -20.19 -14.26
N ALA A 163 6.57 -19.97 -13.94
CA ALA A 163 6.00 -20.42 -12.69
C ALA A 163 5.81 -21.94 -12.61
N GLU A 164 5.53 -22.59 -13.75
CA GLU A 164 5.48 -24.04 -13.89
C GLU A 164 6.88 -24.66 -13.79
N ALA A 165 7.89 -24.01 -14.40
CA ALA A 165 9.27 -24.48 -14.37
C ALA A 165 9.94 -24.40 -12.99
N ASP A 166 9.49 -23.49 -12.12
CA ASP A 166 10.01 -23.32 -10.76
C ASP A 166 8.91 -23.57 -9.71
N PRO A 167 8.84 -24.77 -9.08
CA PRO A 167 7.85 -25.08 -8.05
C PRO A 167 7.93 -24.21 -6.78
N LYS A 168 9.03 -23.46 -6.58
CA LYS A 168 9.19 -22.51 -5.48
C LYS A 168 8.78 -21.08 -5.85
N SER A 169 8.26 -20.87 -7.05
CA SER A 169 7.79 -19.56 -7.46
C SER A 169 6.37 -19.25 -6.97
N LEU A 170 6.07 -17.98 -6.81
CA LEU A 170 4.72 -17.45 -6.77
C LEU A 170 4.53 -16.57 -8.01
N LEU A 171 3.54 -16.89 -8.85
CA LEU A 171 3.15 -16.05 -9.97
C LEU A 171 2.22 -14.94 -9.47
N VAL A 172 2.58 -13.69 -9.74
CA VAL A 172 1.75 -12.53 -9.43
C VAL A 172 1.45 -11.77 -10.71
N PHE A 173 0.19 -11.76 -11.12
CA PHE A 173 -0.28 -10.77 -12.09
C PHE A 173 -0.49 -9.46 -11.36
N SER A 174 0.18 -8.39 -11.77
CA SER A 174 0.13 -7.10 -11.09
C SER A 174 -0.38 -6.00 -12.00
N GLY A 175 -1.26 -5.17 -11.46
CA GLY A 175 -1.87 -4.04 -12.15
C GLY A 175 -3.28 -3.80 -11.62
N GLY A 176 -3.57 -2.54 -11.28
CA GLY A 176 -4.84 -2.14 -10.70
C GLY A 176 -5.89 -1.74 -11.71
N ALA A 177 -7.05 -1.30 -11.21
CA ALA A 177 -8.15 -0.79 -12.03
C ALA A 177 -7.86 0.66 -12.48
N THR A 178 -7.08 0.81 -13.55
CA THR A 178 -6.63 2.13 -14.05
C THR A 178 -7.59 2.78 -15.05
N GLN A 179 -8.48 1.97 -15.65
CA GLN A 179 -9.40 2.40 -16.70
C GLN A 179 -10.73 2.87 -16.13
N ALA A 180 -11.25 4.00 -16.62
CA ALA A 180 -12.52 4.55 -16.15
C ALA A 180 -13.74 3.72 -16.57
N SER A 181 -13.63 3.04 -17.72
CA SER A 181 -14.73 2.30 -18.34
C SER A 181 -15.02 0.96 -17.66
N THR A 182 -14.14 0.47 -16.79
CA THR A 182 -14.31 -0.81 -16.10
C THR A 182 -13.69 -0.78 -14.70
N PRO A 183 -14.35 -1.36 -13.68
CA PRO A 183 -13.77 -1.53 -12.35
C PRO A 183 -12.78 -2.71 -12.28
N ILE A 184 -12.66 -3.51 -13.34
CA ILE A 184 -11.79 -4.69 -13.38
C ILE A 184 -10.33 -4.24 -13.41
N SER A 185 -9.52 -4.82 -12.53
CA SER A 185 -8.07 -4.61 -12.47
C SER A 185 -7.35 -5.37 -13.60
N GLU A 186 -6.24 -4.81 -14.06
CA GLU A 186 -5.41 -5.45 -15.10
C GLU A 186 -4.97 -6.86 -14.64
N SER A 187 -4.58 -7.01 -13.37
CA SER A 187 -4.18 -8.29 -12.77
C SER A 187 -5.29 -9.35 -12.79
N VAL A 188 -6.52 -9.02 -12.39
CA VAL A 188 -7.65 -9.96 -12.45
C VAL A 188 -7.98 -10.34 -13.88
N SER A 189 -7.88 -9.39 -14.82
CA SER A 189 -8.10 -9.69 -16.23
C SER A 189 -7.06 -10.66 -16.79
N TYR A 190 -5.79 -10.52 -16.39
CA TYR A 190 -4.70 -11.41 -16.81
C TYR A 190 -4.84 -12.79 -16.20
N PHE A 191 -5.24 -12.88 -14.92
CA PHE A 191 -5.56 -14.16 -14.29
C PHE A 191 -6.70 -14.87 -15.04
N SER A 192 -7.82 -14.18 -15.30
CA SER A 192 -8.95 -14.73 -16.06
C SER A 192 -8.54 -15.20 -17.47
N LEU A 193 -7.72 -14.41 -18.17
CA LEU A 193 -7.19 -14.77 -19.48
C LEU A 193 -6.28 -16.02 -19.41
N ALA A 194 -5.45 -16.14 -18.38
CA ALA A 194 -4.62 -17.32 -18.17
C ALA A 194 -5.45 -18.60 -17.96
N ILE A 195 -6.60 -18.49 -17.28
CA ILE A 195 -7.57 -19.60 -17.15
C ILE A 195 -8.21 -19.94 -18.50
N ALA A 196 -8.71 -18.93 -19.21
CA ALA A 196 -9.34 -19.13 -20.52
C ALA A 196 -8.38 -19.82 -21.50
N LEU A 197 -7.11 -19.41 -21.51
CA LEU A 197 -6.06 -20.02 -22.32
C LEU A 197 -5.55 -21.38 -21.81
N SER A 198 -6.14 -21.93 -20.75
CA SER A 198 -5.73 -23.18 -20.10
C SER A 198 -4.25 -23.20 -19.67
N LEU A 199 -3.68 -22.03 -19.36
CA LEU A 199 -2.31 -21.89 -18.84
C LEU A 199 -2.27 -22.18 -17.34
N LEU A 200 -3.35 -21.87 -16.64
CA LEU A 200 -3.56 -22.20 -15.24
C LEU A 200 -4.78 -23.10 -15.15
N VAL A 201 -4.59 -24.33 -14.68
CA VAL A 201 -5.68 -25.32 -14.59
C VAL A 201 -6.18 -25.36 -13.15
N PRO A 202 -7.44 -24.95 -12.89
CA PRO A 202 -8.02 -25.09 -11.56
C PRO A 202 -8.03 -26.55 -11.10
N PRO A 203 -7.80 -26.83 -9.81
CA PRO A 203 -7.88 -28.19 -9.30
C PRO A 203 -9.29 -28.75 -9.52
N SER A 204 -9.39 -29.87 -10.22
CA SER A 204 -10.67 -30.57 -10.43
C SER A 204 -11.23 -31.10 -9.10
N SER A 205 -12.55 -31.18 -8.98
CA SER A 205 -13.26 -31.63 -7.75
C SER A 205 -12.84 -33.02 -7.23
N SER A 206 -12.19 -33.83 -8.07
CA SER A 206 -11.57 -35.12 -7.74
C SER A 206 -10.20 -35.02 -7.05
N SER A 207 -9.60 -33.83 -6.99
CA SER A 207 -8.30 -33.53 -6.37
C SER A 207 -8.37 -33.33 -4.85
N VAL A 208 -9.56 -33.47 -4.24
CA VAL A 208 -9.78 -33.35 -2.78
C VAL A 208 -9.02 -34.44 -2.00
N LEU A 209 -8.58 -35.51 -2.67
CA LEU A 209 -7.74 -36.58 -2.10
C LEU A 209 -6.25 -36.43 -2.46
N ARG A 210 -5.74 -35.20 -2.64
CA ARG A 210 -4.30 -35.00 -2.78
C ARG A 210 -3.60 -35.29 -1.44
N PRO A 211 -2.55 -36.14 -1.42
CA PRO A 211 -1.73 -36.31 -0.23
C PRO A 211 -1.20 -34.94 0.23
N SER A 212 -1.11 -34.73 1.53
CA SER A 212 -0.56 -33.50 2.13
C SER A 212 0.89 -33.21 1.72
N SER A 213 1.59 -34.17 1.10
CA SER A 213 2.93 -34.04 0.55
C SER A 213 2.99 -33.59 -0.93
N ALA A 214 1.85 -33.39 -1.58
CA ALA A 214 1.83 -33.02 -3.00
C ALA A 214 2.11 -31.52 -3.19
N HIS A 215 3.10 -31.20 -4.05
CA HIS A 215 3.49 -29.83 -4.39
C HIS A 215 2.35 -29.01 -5.00
N LEU A 216 2.09 -27.82 -4.47
CA LEU A 216 1.06 -26.91 -4.99
C LEU A 216 1.17 -26.72 -6.51
N THR A 217 0.04 -26.84 -7.19
CA THR A 217 -0.07 -26.56 -8.62
C THR A 217 0.25 -25.09 -8.90
N THR A 218 0.58 -24.76 -10.15
CA THR A 218 0.83 -23.37 -10.55
C THR A 218 -0.40 -22.48 -10.35
N TYR A 219 -1.61 -23.02 -10.53
CA TYR A 219 -2.85 -22.33 -10.18
C TYR A 219 -2.90 -21.95 -8.69
N GLU A 220 -2.59 -22.89 -7.78
CA GLU A 220 -2.57 -22.65 -6.33
C GLU A 220 -1.44 -21.71 -5.89
N ARG A 221 -0.38 -21.59 -6.70
CA ARG A 221 0.74 -20.64 -6.51
C ARG A 221 0.62 -19.40 -7.40
N THR A 222 -0.59 -19.02 -7.77
CA THR A 222 -0.86 -17.77 -8.48
C THR A 222 -1.68 -16.82 -7.62
N ALA A 223 -1.33 -15.53 -7.65
CA ALA A 223 -2.06 -14.46 -6.98
C ALA A 223 -2.24 -13.23 -7.90
N THR A 224 -3.20 -12.39 -7.57
CA THR A 224 -3.40 -11.06 -8.18
C THR A 224 -2.93 -9.96 -7.22
N GLU A 225 -2.35 -8.91 -7.80
CA GLU A 225 -2.03 -7.64 -7.15
C GLU A 225 -2.82 -6.54 -7.88
N GLU A 226 -3.86 -6.03 -7.23
CA GLU A 226 -4.93 -5.25 -7.87
C GLU A 226 -4.86 -3.74 -7.61
N TYR A 227 -3.78 -3.25 -7.02
CA TYR A 227 -3.68 -1.88 -6.56
C TYR A 227 -2.60 -1.06 -7.25
N ALA A 228 -1.67 -1.67 -7.98
CA ALA A 228 -0.61 -0.93 -8.67
C ALA A 228 -1.17 -0.01 -9.77
N LEU A 229 -0.80 1.27 -9.72
CA LEU A 229 -1.24 2.29 -10.69
C LEU A 229 -0.12 2.70 -11.66
N ASP A 230 1.11 2.24 -11.41
CA ASP A 230 2.28 2.49 -12.24
C ASP A 230 3.32 1.37 -12.11
N SER A 231 4.41 1.46 -12.88
CA SER A 231 5.43 0.39 -12.92
C SER A 231 6.23 0.22 -11.63
N PHE A 232 6.42 1.28 -10.84
CA PHE A 232 7.10 1.16 -9.56
C PHE A 232 6.21 0.42 -8.56
N GLN A 233 4.92 0.79 -8.51
CA GLN A 233 3.94 0.12 -7.67
C GLN A 233 3.71 -1.33 -8.07
N ASN A 234 3.74 -1.66 -9.37
CA ASN A 234 3.66 -3.06 -9.83
C ASN A 234 4.73 -3.92 -9.13
N LEU A 235 5.93 -3.37 -8.95
CA LEU A 235 7.02 -4.08 -8.29
C LEU A 235 6.84 -4.12 -6.77
N LEU A 236 6.72 -2.95 -6.13
CA LEU A 236 6.64 -2.84 -4.67
C LEU A 236 5.41 -3.59 -4.11
N PHE A 237 4.26 -3.48 -4.76
CA PHE A 237 3.04 -4.14 -4.31
C PHE A 237 3.06 -5.64 -4.58
N SER A 238 3.74 -6.10 -5.64
CA SER A 238 3.96 -7.54 -5.84
C SER A 238 4.83 -8.16 -4.75
N ILE A 239 5.86 -7.43 -4.28
CA ILE A 239 6.68 -7.84 -3.12
C ILE A 239 5.81 -7.92 -1.85
N ALA A 240 4.98 -6.90 -1.59
CA ALA A 240 4.05 -6.89 -0.46
C ALA A 240 3.01 -8.03 -0.56
N ARG A 241 2.52 -8.32 -1.77
CA ARG A 241 1.58 -9.40 -2.05
C ARG A 241 2.23 -10.76 -1.81
N PHE A 242 3.49 -10.94 -2.21
CA PHE A 242 4.25 -12.14 -1.91
C PHE A 242 4.34 -12.39 -0.40
N ARG A 243 4.70 -11.37 0.40
CA ARG A 243 4.72 -11.48 1.88
C ARG A 243 3.35 -11.83 2.44
N THR A 244 2.30 -11.24 1.91
CA THR A 244 0.92 -11.54 2.35
C THR A 244 0.57 -13.02 2.16
N VAL A 245 0.98 -13.61 1.04
CA VAL A 245 0.69 -15.02 0.68
C VAL A 245 1.60 -16.00 1.42
N THR A 246 2.89 -15.70 1.56
CA THR A 246 3.93 -16.65 2.01
C THR A 246 4.42 -16.43 3.43
N ASN A 247 4.04 -15.31 4.07
CA ASN A 247 4.50 -14.86 5.38
C ASN A 247 6.00 -14.50 5.46
N HIS A 248 6.69 -14.32 4.32
CA HIS A 248 8.05 -13.80 4.26
C HIS A 248 8.30 -13.11 2.92
N TYR A 249 9.43 -12.39 2.77
CA TYR A 249 9.76 -11.71 1.52
C TYR A 249 10.46 -12.66 0.53
N PRO A 250 10.36 -12.42 -0.80
CA PRO A 250 10.98 -13.28 -1.80
C PRO A 250 12.51 -13.12 -1.76
N LYS A 251 13.24 -14.19 -2.11
CA LYS A 251 14.71 -14.17 -2.22
C LYS A 251 15.19 -13.82 -3.62
N ARG A 252 14.39 -14.16 -4.64
CA ARG A 252 14.66 -13.88 -6.06
C ARG A 252 13.42 -13.30 -6.70
N MET A 253 13.61 -12.49 -7.73
CA MET A 253 12.53 -11.85 -8.46
C MET A 253 12.76 -11.90 -9.97
N THR A 254 11.75 -12.34 -10.70
CA THR A 254 11.69 -12.30 -12.16
C THR A 254 10.51 -11.46 -12.59
N VAL A 255 10.72 -10.45 -13.42
CA VAL A 255 9.65 -9.61 -13.97
C VAL A 255 9.48 -9.90 -15.46
N VAL A 256 8.24 -10.09 -15.90
CA VAL A 256 7.86 -10.30 -17.30
C VAL A 256 7.06 -9.09 -17.77
N GLY A 257 7.47 -8.50 -18.89
CA GLY A 257 6.80 -7.34 -19.47
C GLY A 257 7.42 -6.93 -20.81
N TYR A 258 7.16 -5.69 -21.23
CA TYR A 258 7.76 -5.16 -22.44
C TYR A 258 9.29 -5.00 -22.31
N ALA A 259 10.05 -5.50 -23.29
CA ALA A 259 11.52 -5.36 -23.34
C ALA A 259 11.93 -3.89 -23.36
N ILE A 260 11.20 -3.02 -24.05
CA ILE A 260 11.47 -1.57 -24.03
C ILE A 260 11.42 -0.93 -22.63
N LYS A 261 10.87 -1.59 -21.61
CA LYS A 261 10.78 -1.09 -20.22
C LYS A 261 11.88 -1.66 -19.32
N GLU A 262 12.72 -2.57 -19.81
CA GLU A 262 13.72 -3.29 -19.01
C GLU A 262 14.64 -2.35 -18.25
N ASP A 263 15.28 -1.39 -18.93
CA ASP A 263 16.19 -0.41 -18.32
C ASP A 263 15.51 0.35 -17.18
N ARG A 264 14.23 0.71 -17.33
CA ARG A 264 13.49 1.42 -16.27
C ARG A 264 13.27 0.53 -15.05
N PHE A 265 12.96 -0.75 -15.26
CA PHE A 265 12.78 -1.67 -14.14
C PHE A 265 14.10 -2.03 -13.47
N ASP A 266 15.17 -2.25 -14.24
CA ASP A 266 16.46 -2.68 -13.70
C ASP A 266 17.32 -1.53 -13.14
N GLU A 267 17.43 -0.42 -13.85
CA GLU A 267 18.32 0.68 -13.44
C GLU A 267 17.65 1.61 -12.42
N LEU A 268 16.32 1.75 -12.48
CA LEU A 268 15.57 2.69 -11.63
C LEU A 268 14.77 1.96 -10.55
N HIS A 269 13.75 1.16 -10.91
CA HIS A 269 12.84 0.56 -9.90
C HIS A 269 13.56 -0.43 -8.97
N ARG A 270 14.36 -1.34 -9.52
CA ARG A 270 15.17 -2.27 -8.73
C ARG A 270 16.14 -1.52 -7.82
N ALA A 271 16.81 -0.48 -8.34
CA ALA A 271 17.74 0.34 -7.57
C ALA A 271 17.05 1.09 -6.42
N ALA A 272 15.86 1.64 -6.67
CA ALA A 272 15.01 2.31 -5.67
C ALA A 272 14.62 1.41 -4.50
N LEU A 273 14.46 0.11 -4.78
CA LEU A 273 14.18 -0.92 -3.78
C LEU A 273 15.45 -1.53 -3.17
N ARG A 274 16.64 -1.09 -3.59
CA ARG A 274 17.93 -1.67 -3.20
C ARG A 274 18.00 -3.19 -3.46
N TRP A 275 17.25 -3.68 -4.45
CA TRP A 275 17.18 -5.11 -4.71
C TRP A 275 18.46 -5.62 -5.40
N PRO A 276 19.08 -6.70 -4.90
CA PRO A 276 20.39 -7.14 -5.37
C PRO A 276 20.32 -7.70 -6.80
N ALA A 277 21.20 -7.22 -7.67
CA ALA A 277 21.26 -7.62 -9.09
C ALA A 277 21.43 -9.14 -9.29
N LYS A 278 22.17 -9.82 -8.40
CA LYS A 278 22.33 -11.29 -8.41
C LYS A 278 21.01 -12.07 -8.31
N ASN A 279 19.98 -11.45 -7.71
CA ASN A 279 18.68 -12.07 -7.43
C ASN A 279 17.55 -11.41 -8.24
N TRP A 280 17.90 -10.73 -9.34
CA TRP A 280 16.99 -10.02 -10.21
C TRP A 280 17.07 -10.57 -11.64
N HIS A 281 15.92 -10.73 -12.27
CA HIS A 281 15.84 -11.07 -13.67
C HIS A 281 14.68 -10.33 -14.35
N TYR A 282 14.88 -9.88 -15.58
CA TYR A 282 13.85 -9.28 -16.40
C TYR A 282 13.70 -10.09 -17.70
N VAL A 283 12.45 -10.39 -18.07
CA VAL A 283 12.10 -11.11 -19.30
C VAL A 283 11.27 -10.16 -20.15
N GLY A 284 11.94 -9.51 -21.08
CA GLY A 284 11.35 -8.57 -22.02
C GLY A 284 10.77 -9.26 -23.25
N ILE A 285 9.51 -8.95 -23.58
CA ILE A 285 8.82 -9.42 -24.79
C ILE A 285 8.13 -8.21 -25.42
N ASP A 286 8.48 -7.87 -26.66
CA ASP A 286 7.93 -6.72 -27.37
C ASP A 286 6.90 -7.10 -28.44
N MET A 287 6.25 -6.08 -29.01
CA MET A 287 5.35 -6.20 -30.15
C MET A 287 6.13 -6.52 -31.44
N GLU A 288 5.58 -7.37 -32.30
CA GLU A 288 6.14 -7.68 -33.62
C GLU A 288 5.73 -6.64 -34.69
N ASP A 289 6.01 -5.34 -34.45
CA ASP A 289 5.86 -4.26 -35.45
C ASP A 289 7.00 -3.25 -35.33
N ALA A 290 7.89 -3.22 -36.32
CA ALA A 290 9.11 -2.40 -36.28
C ALA A 290 8.85 -0.88 -36.24
N GLN A 291 7.77 -0.38 -36.85
CA GLN A 291 7.49 1.06 -36.89
C GLN A 291 6.89 1.52 -35.55
N GLN A 292 5.94 0.76 -35.02
CA GLN A 292 5.32 1.05 -33.73
C GLN A 292 6.31 0.81 -32.60
N HIS A 293 7.19 -0.19 -32.70
CA HIS A 293 8.25 -0.45 -31.74
C HIS A 293 9.17 0.75 -31.55
N LYS A 294 9.61 1.40 -32.64
CA LYS A 294 10.41 2.65 -32.55
C LYS A 294 9.67 3.78 -31.84
N GLN A 295 8.38 3.97 -32.13
CA GLN A 295 7.57 4.98 -31.44
C GLN A 295 7.39 4.63 -29.95
N ALA A 296 7.22 3.35 -29.64
CA ALA A 296 7.09 2.85 -28.28
C ALA A 296 8.38 3.04 -27.49
N ILE A 297 9.57 2.81 -28.07
CA ILE A 297 10.87 3.12 -27.45
C ILE A 297 10.96 4.59 -27.08
N GLN A 298 10.67 5.49 -28.02
CA GLN A 298 10.74 6.93 -27.76
C GLN A 298 9.71 7.36 -26.70
N GLY A 299 8.50 6.80 -26.78
CA GLY A 299 7.43 7.04 -25.82
C GLY A 299 7.77 6.55 -24.42
N GLU A 300 8.38 5.36 -24.30
CA GLU A 300 8.89 4.80 -23.05
C GLU A 300 9.97 5.69 -22.48
N ARG A 301 10.98 6.05 -23.27
CA ARG A 301 12.09 6.88 -22.81
C ARG A 301 11.62 8.23 -22.28
N THR A 302 10.70 8.87 -23.00
CA THR A 302 10.23 10.23 -22.68
C THR A 302 9.22 10.26 -21.54
N ASN A 303 8.29 9.29 -21.49
CA ASN A 303 7.17 9.31 -20.55
C ASN A 303 7.32 8.34 -19.38
N GLY A 304 8.30 7.45 -19.44
CA GLY A 304 8.60 6.39 -18.49
C GLY A 304 9.98 6.58 -17.88
N TYR A 305 11.04 6.14 -18.57
CA TYR A 305 12.40 6.12 -18.02
C TYR A 305 12.86 7.50 -17.51
N LEU A 306 12.87 8.53 -18.36
CA LEU A 306 13.38 9.85 -17.98
C LEU A 306 12.65 10.45 -16.77
N PRO A 307 11.31 10.45 -16.71
CA PRO A 307 10.58 10.87 -15.51
C PRO A 307 11.01 10.15 -14.22
N TYR A 308 11.13 8.82 -14.24
CA TYR A 308 11.55 8.08 -13.05
C TYR A 308 13.02 8.28 -12.70
N SER A 309 13.85 8.72 -13.66
CA SER A 309 15.25 9.10 -13.35
C SER A 309 15.35 10.36 -12.50
N TYR A 310 14.32 11.23 -12.54
CA TYR A 310 14.22 12.43 -11.70
C TYR A 310 13.33 12.22 -10.47
N ASP A 311 12.32 11.34 -10.54
CA ASP A 311 11.42 11.02 -9.42
C ASP A 311 11.29 9.50 -9.24
N LEU A 312 12.22 8.97 -8.45
CA LEU A 312 12.48 7.54 -8.37
C LEU A 312 11.30 6.73 -7.81
N TYR A 313 10.47 7.36 -6.97
CA TYR A 313 9.30 6.74 -6.33
C TYR A 313 7.96 7.15 -6.99
N GLY A 314 8.00 8.02 -7.99
CA GLY A 314 6.81 8.49 -8.72
C GLY A 314 5.84 9.28 -7.85
N CYS A 315 6.34 10.01 -6.85
CA CYS A 315 5.53 10.73 -5.87
C CYS A 315 5.51 12.26 -6.10
N HIS A 316 6.07 12.75 -7.21
CA HIS A 316 6.13 14.16 -7.58
C HIS A 316 5.53 14.45 -8.96
N GLU A 317 5.14 15.71 -9.14
CA GLU A 317 4.75 16.34 -10.40
C GLU A 317 3.95 15.41 -11.35
N MET A 318 4.48 15.19 -12.57
CA MET A 318 3.82 14.45 -13.63
C MET A 318 3.55 12.99 -13.26
N LEU A 319 4.43 12.31 -12.52
CA LEU A 319 4.21 10.90 -12.12
C LEU A 319 3.11 10.79 -11.07
N LEU A 320 3.10 11.69 -10.09
CA LEU A 320 2.02 11.77 -9.10
C LEU A 320 0.67 12.10 -9.76
N GLU A 321 0.64 13.02 -10.72
CA GLU A 321 -0.56 13.35 -11.49
C GLU A 321 -1.08 12.14 -12.26
N LYS A 322 -0.19 11.38 -12.92
CA LYS A 322 -0.54 10.12 -13.59
C LYS A 322 -1.15 9.12 -12.59
N ARG A 323 -0.53 8.94 -11.41
CA ARG A 323 -1.02 8.04 -10.36
C ARG A 323 -2.42 8.45 -9.88
N ARG A 324 -2.63 9.74 -9.61
CA ARG A 324 -3.96 10.29 -9.22
C ARG A 324 -5.01 10.09 -10.30
N ALA A 325 -4.68 10.30 -11.56
CA ALA A 325 -5.60 10.15 -12.68
C ALA A 325 -6.04 8.70 -12.94
N ARG A 326 -5.24 7.72 -12.48
CA ARG A 326 -5.50 6.29 -12.62
C ARG A 326 -6.29 5.68 -11.46
N ASN A 327 -6.29 6.30 -10.26
CA ASN A 327 -7.10 5.82 -9.14
C ASN A 327 -8.56 6.31 -9.19
N ARG A 328 -9.27 6.02 -10.29
CA ARG A 328 -10.65 6.51 -10.49
C ARG A 328 -11.69 5.77 -9.66
N HIS A 329 -11.39 4.53 -9.28
CA HIS A 329 -12.26 3.70 -8.45
C HIS A 329 -12.01 3.85 -6.96
N HIS A 330 -11.11 4.78 -6.57
CA HIS A 330 -10.82 5.13 -5.17
C HIS A 330 -10.38 3.92 -4.33
N HIS A 331 -9.62 3.00 -4.92
CA HIS A 331 -9.08 1.86 -4.22
C HIS A 331 -7.92 2.30 -3.32
N ALA A 332 -7.85 1.72 -2.12
CA ALA A 332 -6.72 1.84 -1.21
C ALA A 332 -6.10 0.45 -1.02
N HIS A 333 -4.78 0.36 -1.15
CA HIS A 333 -4.08 -0.91 -0.98
C HIS A 333 -4.02 -1.32 0.50
N PRO A 334 -4.03 -2.63 0.82
CA PRO A 334 -4.05 -3.11 2.21
C PRO A 334 -2.65 -3.25 2.84
N TYR A 335 -1.58 -2.92 2.11
CA TYR A 335 -0.21 -3.31 2.47
C TYR A 335 0.35 -2.65 3.74
N HIS A 336 -0.22 -1.54 4.24
CA HIS A 336 0.15 -1.02 5.57
C HIS A 336 -0.18 -1.98 6.70
N ILE A 337 -1.21 -2.80 6.53
CA ILE A 337 -1.63 -3.82 7.50
C ILE A 337 -1.00 -5.17 7.14
N ALA A 338 -0.99 -5.52 5.85
CA ALA A 338 -0.57 -6.84 5.39
C ALA A 338 0.97 -7.00 5.26
N ALA A 339 1.73 -5.91 5.24
CA ALA A 339 3.19 -5.88 5.14
C ALA A 339 3.76 -4.69 5.94
N PRO A 340 3.55 -4.64 7.27
CA PRO A 340 3.92 -3.49 8.09
C PRO A 340 5.43 -3.22 8.10
N GLU A 341 6.26 -4.22 7.80
CA GLU A 341 7.72 -4.10 7.81
C GLU A 341 8.24 -3.15 6.72
N ILE A 342 7.48 -2.97 5.63
CA ILE A 342 7.80 -2.03 4.54
C ILE A 342 6.93 -0.77 4.57
N ALA A 343 6.12 -0.55 5.61
CA ALA A 343 5.30 0.67 5.73
C ALA A 343 6.11 1.97 5.59
N PRO A 344 7.33 2.09 6.17
CA PRO A 344 8.17 3.26 5.95
C PRO A 344 8.55 3.49 4.48
N LEU A 345 8.77 2.42 3.71
CA LEU A 345 9.04 2.50 2.27
C LEU A 345 7.79 2.86 1.47
N LEU A 346 6.61 2.36 1.86
CA LEU A 346 5.33 2.73 1.25
C LEU A 346 5.02 4.23 1.39
N GLU A 347 5.44 4.83 2.50
CA GLU A 347 5.29 6.26 2.80
C GLU A 347 6.50 7.11 2.36
N TRP A 348 7.52 6.48 1.76
CA TRP A 348 8.72 7.21 1.36
C TRP A 348 8.46 8.06 0.12
N CYS A 349 8.77 9.33 0.26
CA CYS A 349 8.84 10.27 -0.84
C CYS A 349 9.99 11.25 -0.55
N PRO A 350 11.07 11.25 -1.36
CA PRO A 350 12.23 12.08 -1.08
C PRO A 350 11.88 13.56 -1.26
N GLY A 351 12.25 14.41 -0.30
CA GLY A 351 12.03 15.86 -0.41
C GLY A 351 13.03 16.54 -1.37
N ILE A 352 12.78 17.81 -1.70
CA ILE A 352 13.81 18.69 -2.29
C ILE A 352 14.86 18.91 -1.19
N ASP A 353 16.04 18.30 -1.33
CA ASP A 353 17.19 18.40 -0.44
C ASP A 353 16.88 18.54 1.06
N ALA A 354 16.96 17.41 1.78
CA ALA A 354 16.98 17.33 3.25
C ALA A 354 18.18 18.04 3.93
N ALA A 355 18.78 19.04 3.28
CA ALA A 355 19.68 20.02 3.87
C ALA A 355 19.01 21.37 4.19
N ALA A 356 17.75 21.58 3.78
CA ALA A 356 17.09 22.89 3.85
C ALA A 356 15.73 22.94 4.56
N ASP A 357 15.38 22.05 5.49
CA ASP A 357 14.28 22.40 6.41
C ASP A 357 14.31 21.72 7.78
N SER A 358 15.26 22.13 8.62
CA SER A 358 15.07 22.12 10.07
C SER A 358 14.31 23.38 10.51
N ARG A 359 13.08 23.60 10.05
CA ARG A 359 12.10 24.55 10.63
C ARG A 359 10.75 24.45 9.91
N GLY A 360 10.00 23.41 10.28
CA GLY A 360 8.71 23.10 9.68
C GLY A 360 7.78 24.29 9.42
N ARG A 361 7.08 24.21 8.30
CA ARG A 361 5.75 24.79 8.14
C ARG A 361 4.98 24.11 7.02
N LEU A 362 3.90 23.43 7.41
CA LEU A 362 2.79 23.13 6.51
C LEU A 362 2.24 24.46 5.99
N ALA A 363 2.36 24.71 4.68
CA ALA A 363 1.64 25.78 4.00
C ALA A 363 1.03 25.22 2.71
N PHE A 364 -0.21 24.74 2.82
CA PHE A 364 -1.09 24.59 1.66
C PHE A 364 -1.60 25.99 1.28
N GLY A 365 -1.20 26.46 0.11
CA GLY A 365 -1.76 27.64 -0.55
C GLY A 365 -1.69 27.45 -2.07
N PRO A 366 -2.72 27.83 -2.84
CA PRO A 366 -2.73 27.61 -4.28
C PRO A 366 -2.02 28.79 -4.96
N GLU A 367 -0.71 28.67 -5.17
CA GLU A 367 0.01 29.62 -6.00
C GLU A 367 0.32 28.99 -7.36
N LYS A 368 -0.25 29.60 -8.41
CA LYS A 368 -0.03 29.23 -9.81
C LYS A 368 1.45 29.41 -10.15
N SER A 369 2.20 28.31 -10.17
CA SER A 369 3.57 28.31 -10.69
C SER A 369 3.54 28.57 -12.20
N LYS A 370 4.03 29.74 -12.58
CA LYS A 370 4.36 30.11 -13.96
C LYS A 370 5.69 29.46 -14.31
N ASN A 371 5.73 28.81 -15.47
CA ASN A 371 6.92 28.42 -16.25
C ASN A 371 8.28 28.77 -15.62
N VAL A 372 8.80 27.85 -14.81
CA VAL A 372 10.22 27.81 -14.44
C VAL A 372 10.91 26.87 -15.44
N PRO A 373 12.06 27.26 -16.04
CA PRO A 373 12.79 26.37 -16.93
C PRO A 373 13.25 25.14 -16.16
N ILE A 374 13.10 23.95 -16.75
CA ILE A 374 13.59 22.68 -16.21
C ILE A 374 15.12 22.75 -16.12
N GLY A 375 15.62 23.24 -14.99
CA GLY A 375 17.02 23.25 -14.61
C GLY A 375 17.34 22.05 -13.73
N LYS A 376 18.59 21.58 -13.80
CA LYS A 376 19.22 20.45 -13.09
C LYS A 376 19.16 20.47 -11.53
N ALA A 377 18.22 21.17 -10.90
CA ALA A 377 18.27 21.48 -9.46
C ALA A 377 17.36 20.62 -8.56
N ASP A 378 16.33 19.96 -9.07
CA ASP A 378 15.39 19.19 -8.25
C ASP A 378 15.34 17.72 -8.71
N SER A 379 16.29 16.90 -8.25
CA SER A 379 16.30 15.45 -8.50
C SER A 379 15.82 14.72 -7.25
N TYR A 380 14.61 14.17 -7.30
CA TYR A 380 13.99 13.32 -6.27
C TYR A 380 14.50 11.87 -6.37
N SER A 381 15.81 11.72 -6.47
CA SER A 381 16.51 10.45 -6.71
C SER A 381 17.12 9.84 -5.44
N GLN A 382 16.87 10.42 -4.27
CA GLN A 382 17.36 9.88 -3.00
C GLN A 382 16.67 8.54 -2.72
N VAL A 383 17.48 7.49 -2.64
CA VAL A 383 17.04 6.13 -2.29
C VAL A 383 16.72 6.07 -0.80
N PHE A 384 15.61 5.41 -0.46
CA PHE A 384 15.20 5.11 0.91
C PHE A 384 16.33 4.40 1.68
N ASP A 385 16.76 5.00 2.79
CA ASP A 385 17.88 4.57 3.62
C ASP A 385 17.46 3.80 4.88
N GLY A 386 16.15 3.67 5.13
CA GLY A 386 15.62 2.87 6.23
C GLY A 386 15.77 1.36 5.98
N PRO A 387 15.64 0.54 7.03
CA PRO A 387 15.84 -0.91 6.95
C PRO A 387 14.81 -1.54 6.01
N LEU A 388 15.27 -2.45 5.15
CA LEU A 388 14.40 -3.26 4.31
C LEU A 388 14.53 -4.75 4.67
N PRO A 389 13.43 -5.52 4.68
CA PRO A 389 13.46 -6.95 5.03
C PRO A 389 14.37 -7.83 4.15
N TRP A 390 14.80 -7.31 2.99
CA TRP A 390 15.65 -8.01 2.03
C TRP A 390 17.09 -7.47 1.96
N ASP A 391 17.49 -6.59 2.89
CA ASP A 391 18.86 -6.05 2.91
C ASP A 391 19.92 -7.15 3.15
N ASP A 392 19.55 -8.26 3.81
CA ASP A 392 20.44 -9.37 4.17
C ASP A 392 20.34 -10.60 3.23
N LEU A 393 19.63 -10.50 2.08
CA LEU A 393 19.33 -11.64 1.18
C LEU A 393 20.34 -11.93 0.05
#